data_AF-A0A967WAA3-F1
#
_entry.id   AF-A0A967WAA3-F1
#
_cell.length_a   1.000
_cell.length_b   1.000
_cell.length_c   1.000
_cell.angle_alpha   90.00
_cell.angle_beta   90.00
_cell.angle_gamma   90.00
#
_symmetry.space_group_name_H-M   'P 1'
#
loop_
_entity.id
_entity.type
_entity.pdbx_description
1 polymer ?
#
loop_
_entity_poly.entity_id
_entity_poly.type
_entity_poly.pdbx_seq_one_letter_code
_entity_poly.pdbx_strand_id
1 'polypeptide(L)'
;MTQHLLPQPKELSPLDGAFALSADTPIVIPAQGSDDTFFAARQLQDEVYRAAGLTLPIVKSFAPPASDSAILLICGEEQAT
;
A
#
# COMPACT_ATOMS: atom_id res chain seq x y z
N MET A 1 -2.52 -19.90 -0.64
CA MET A 1 -1.57 -19.53 0.43
C MET A 1 -2.38 -19.10 1.63
N THR A 2 -2.06 -19.59 2.84
CA THR A 2 -2.75 -19.18 4.06
C THR A 2 -2.06 -17.93 4.60
N GLN A 3 -2.76 -16.80 4.64
CA GLN A 3 -2.24 -15.55 5.21
C GLN A 3 -2.40 -15.58 6.73
N HIS A 4 -1.30 -15.37 7.45
CA HIS A 4 -1.29 -15.30 8.92
C HIS A 4 -1.38 -13.84 9.37
N LEU A 5 -2.60 -13.28 9.37
CA LEU A 5 -2.86 -11.89 9.77
C LEU A 5 -3.16 -11.81 11.27
N LEU A 6 -2.45 -10.91 11.97
CA LEU A 6 -2.60 -10.66 13.41
C LEU A 6 -2.61 -9.15 13.69
N PRO A 7 -3.63 -8.61 14.38
CA PRO A 7 -4.86 -9.29 14.76
C PRO A 7 -5.68 -9.71 13.53
N GLN A 8 -6.62 -10.64 13.72
CA GLN A 8 -7.48 -11.05 12.62
C GLN A 8 -8.40 -9.87 12.21
N PRO A 9 -8.48 -9.53 10.91
CA PRO A 9 -9.35 -8.46 10.46
C PRO A 9 -10.82 -8.84 10.65
N LYS A 10 -11.68 -7.82 10.80
CA LYS A 10 -13.13 -8.00 10.92
C LYS A 10 -13.73 -8.71 9.69
N GLU A 11 -13.19 -8.41 8.51
CA GLU A 11 -13.61 -8.97 7.24
C GLU A 11 -12.39 -9.32 6.39
N LEU A 12 -12.43 -10.46 5.71
CA LEU A 12 -11.41 -10.89 4.74
C LEU A 12 -12.09 -11.67 3.62
N SER A 13 -11.98 -11.17 2.40
CA SER A 13 -12.61 -11.76 1.21
C SER A 13 -11.55 -12.06 0.16
N PRO A 14 -11.20 -13.34 -0.09
CA PRO A 14 -10.29 -13.70 -1.17
C PRO A 14 -10.97 -13.45 -2.52
N LEU A 15 -10.21 -12.90 -3.47
CA LEU A 15 -10.64 -12.72 -4.86
C LEU A 15 -9.75 -13.54 -5.79
N ASP A 16 -10.28 -13.88 -6.97
CA ASP A 16 -9.50 -14.55 -8.00
C ASP A 16 -8.38 -13.63 -8.54
N GLY A 17 -7.21 -14.22 -8.77
CA GLY A 17 -6.03 -13.51 -9.26
C GLY A 17 -4.89 -13.44 -8.24
N ALA A 18 -3.85 -12.69 -8.59
CA ALA A 18 -2.71 -12.44 -7.73
C ALA A 18 -2.11 -11.05 -8.02
N PHE A 19 -1.61 -10.41 -6.98
CA PHE A 19 -0.81 -9.19 -7.10
C PHE A 19 0.68 -9.57 -7.14
N ALA A 20 1.34 -9.29 -8.26
CA ALA A 20 2.78 -9.49 -8.40
C ALA A 20 3.52 -8.18 -8.16
N LEU A 21 4.38 -8.16 -7.15
CA LEU A 21 5.21 -7.00 -6.83
C LEU A 21 6.43 -6.94 -7.75
N SER A 22 6.72 -5.75 -8.28
CA SER A 22 7.89 -5.49 -9.13
C SER A 22 8.52 -4.13 -8.79
N ALA A 23 9.71 -3.85 -9.33
CA ALA A 23 10.35 -2.54 -9.15
C ALA A 23 9.53 -1.37 -9.73
N ASP A 24 8.66 -1.65 -10.71
CA ASP A 24 7.80 -0.63 -11.34
C ASP A 24 6.49 -0.40 -10.58
N THR A 25 6.22 -1.18 -9.53
CA THR A 25 4.98 -1.07 -8.75
C THR A 25 5.04 0.16 -7.84
N PRO A 26 4.18 1.19 -8.04
CA PRO A 26 4.23 2.39 -7.22
C PRO A 26 3.52 2.21 -5.89
N ILE A 27 4.07 2.84 -4.85
CA ILE A 27 3.34 3.21 -3.64
C ILE A 27 2.68 4.55 -3.92
N VAL A 28 1.36 4.58 -3.92
CA VAL A 28 0.58 5.77 -4.25
C VAL A 28 -0.04 6.33 -3.00
N ILE A 29 0.19 7.63 -2.80
CA ILE A 29 -0.41 8.40 -1.73
C ILE A 29 -1.34 9.47 -2.33
N PRO A 30 -2.45 9.82 -1.66
CA PRO A 30 -3.30 10.92 -2.08
C PRO A 30 -2.51 12.21 -2.23
N ALA A 31 -2.85 13.02 -3.23
CA ALA A 31 -2.24 14.33 -3.41
C ALA A 31 -2.45 15.25 -2.19
N GLN A 32 -3.58 15.09 -1.50
CA GLN A 32 -3.90 15.76 -0.24
C GLN A 32 -3.37 15.02 1.00
N GLY A 33 -2.59 13.94 0.81
CA GLY A 33 -1.99 13.18 1.90
C GLY A 33 -1.01 14.05 2.70
N SER A 34 -1.05 13.91 4.02
CA SER A 34 -0.18 14.64 4.93
C SER A 34 1.27 14.16 4.84
N ASP A 35 2.18 14.87 5.50
CA ASP A 35 3.57 14.44 5.66
C ASP A 35 3.66 13.10 6.40
N ASP A 36 2.73 12.81 7.31
CA ASP A 36 2.64 11.51 7.99
C ASP A 36 2.33 10.38 7.00
N THR A 37 1.43 10.61 6.02
CA THR A 37 1.15 9.64 4.97
C THR A 37 2.40 9.38 4.11
N PHE A 38 3.15 10.43 3.78
CA PHE A 38 4.40 10.29 3.04
C PHE A 38 5.47 9.55 3.87
N PHE A 39 5.56 9.83 5.16
CA PHE A 39 6.46 9.14 6.07
C PHE A 39 6.14 7.65 6.17
N ALA A 40 4.86 7.28 6.33
CA ALA A 40 4.41 5.90 6.30
C ALA A 40 4.75 5.22 4.95
N ALA A 41 4.59 5.91 3.82
CA ALA A 41 4.98 5.40 2.51
C ALA A 41 6.49 5.10 2.41
N ARG A 42 7.33 5.95 3.01
CA ARG A 42 8.79 5.73 3.06
C ARG A 42 9.15 4.55 3.95
N GLN A 43 8.49 4.41 5.11
CA GLN A 43 8.69 3.24 5.97
C GLN A 43 8.36 1.93 5.24
N LEU A 44 7.22 1.89 4.53
CA LEU A 44 6.84 0.74 3.71
C LEU A 44 7.86 0.45 2.59
N GLN A 45 8.32 1.50 1.89
CA GLN A 45 9.34 1.36 0.84
C GLN A 45 10.63 0.72 1.40
N ASP A 46 11.08 1.17 2.57
CA ASP A 46 12.27 0.64 3.22
C ASP A 46 12.10 -0.82 3.64
N GLU A 47 10.93 -1.19 4.16
CA GLU A 47 10.62 -2.59 4.51
C GLU A 47 10.58 -3.50 3.28
N VAL A 48 9.94 -3.07 2.20
CA VAL A 48 9.92 -3.81 0.93
C VAL A 48 11.34 -3.98 0.38
N TYR A 49 12.16 -2.92 0.41
CA TYR A 49 13.55 -3.01 -0.02
C TYR A 49 14.33 -4.02 0.83
N ARG A 50 14.17 -4.01 2.16
CA ARG A 50 14.84 -4.97 3.05
C ARG A 50 14.40 -6.41 2.83
N ALA A 51 13.12 -6.63 2.54
CA ALA A 51 12.56 -7.97 2.37
C ALA A 51 12.76 -8.55 0.96
N ALA A 52 12.71 -7.72 -0.08
CA ALA A 52 12.64 -8.15 -1.48
C ALA A 52 13.70 -7.51 -2.39
N GLY A 53 14.49 -6.55 -1.91
CA GLY A 53 15.49 -5.82 -2.71
C GLY A 53 14.89 -4.86 -3.74
N LEU A 54 13.58 -4.60 -3.68
CA LEU A 54 12.87 -3.74 -4.62
C LEU A 54 12.73 -2.33 -4.07
N THR A 55 13.13 -1.33 -4.86
CA THR A 55 12.92 0.09 -4.55
C THR A 55 11.69 0.58 -5.31
N LEU A 56 10.54 0.63 -4.62
CA LEU A 56 9.28 1.03 -5.24
C LEU A 56 9.18 2.56 -5.37
N PRO A 57 8.72 3.13 -6.50
CA PRO A 57 8.49 4.57 -6.59
C PRO A 57 7.33 5.03 -5.68
N ILE A 58 7.47 6.18 -5.02
CA ILE A 58 6.38 6.82 -4.26
C ILE A 58 5.79 7.95 -5.09
N VAL A 59 4.48 7.91 -5.34
CA VAL A 59 3.77 8.85 -6.22
C VAL A 59 2.62 9.52 -5.48
N LYS A 60 2.57 10.86 -5.50
CA LYS A 60 1.38 11.64 -5.08
C LYS A 60 0.41 11.73 -6.26
N SER A 61 -0.84 11.31 -6.07
CA SER A 61 -1.87 11.34 -7.12
C SER A 61 -3.21 11.87 -6.62
N PHE A 62 -3.91 12.63 -7.47
CA PHE A 62 -5.27 13.12 -7.22
C PHE A 62 -6.35 12.07 -7.55
N ALA A 63 -5.98 11.02 -8.28
CA ALA A 63 -6.87 9.93 -8.67
C ALA A 63 -6.21 8.57 -8.39
N PRO A 64 -7.00 7.50 -8.17
CA PRO A 64 -6.47 6.15 -8.12
C PRO A 64 -5.65 5.85 -9.40
N PRO A 65 -4.51 5.16 -9.31
CA PRO A 65 -3.71 4.82 -10.48
C PRO A 65 -4.51 4.00 -11.48
N ALA A 66 -4.31 4.26 -12.77
CA ALA A 66 -4.85 3.42 -13.84
C ALA A 66 -4.01 2.15 -14.09
N SER A 67 -2.90 1.97 -13.36
CA SER A 67 -2.02 0.81 -13.50
C SER A 67 -2.63 -0.44 -12.88
N ASP A 68 -2.45 -1.59 -13.54
CA ASP A 68 -2.89 -2.91 -13.07
C ASP A 68 -2.33 -3.30 -11.68
N SER A 69 -1.18 -2.74 -11.30
CA SER A 69 -0.51 -3.05 -10.04
C SER A 69 -0.04 -1.78 -9.33
N ALA A 70 -0.75 -1.33 -8.29
CA ALA A 70 -0.34 -0.25 -7.40
C ALA A 70 -0.69 -0.55 -5.94
N ILE A 71 0.12 -0.05 -5.01
CA ILE A 71 -0.19 -0.07 -3.57
C ILE A 71 -0.73 1.31 -3.20
N LEU A 72 -2.01 1.41 -2.83
CA LEU A 72 -2.63 2.67 -2.44
C LEU A 72 -2.64 2.81 -0.91
N LEU A 73 -2.02 3.88 -0.39
CA LEU A 73 -2.05 4.22 1.02
C LEU A 73 -3.03 5.36 1.26
N ILE A 74 -4.17 5.05 1.88
CA ILE A 74 -5.20 6.02 2.26
C ILE A 74 -5.40 5.99 3.77
N CYS A 75 -5.49 7.15 4.40
CA CYS A 75 -5.99 7.26 5.75
C CYS A 75 -7.52 7.31 5.68
N GLY A 76 -8.20 6.34 6.29
CA GLY A 76 -9.65 6.41 6.50
C GLY A 76 -10.01 7.47 7.54
N GLU A 77 -11.28 7.86 7.59
CA GLU A 77 -11.80 8.64 8.72
C GLU A 77 -11.57 7.86 10.02
N GLU A 78 -11.09 8.55 11.07
CA GLU A 78 -11.01 7.99 12.40
C GLU A 78 -12.43 7.64 12.85
N GLN A 79 -12.80 6.36 12.77
CA GLN A 79 -14.00 5.89 13.43
C GLN A 79 -13.72 5.80 14.93
N ALA A 80 -13.97 6.90 15.64
CA ALA A 80 -14.15 6.89 17.09
C ALA A 80 -15.39 6.02 17.40
N THR A 81 -15.16 4.79 17.85
CA THR A 81 -16.17 3.98 18.57
C THR A 81 -16.19 4.35 20.03
#